data_AF-A0A5E4CXC8-F1
#
_entry.id   AF-A0A5E4CXC8-F1
#
_cell.length_a   1.000
_cell.length_b   1.000
_cell.length_c   1.000
_cell.angle_alpha   90.00
_cell.angle_beta   90.00
_cell.angle_gamma   90.00
#
_symmetry.space_group_name_H-M   'P 1'
#
loop_
_entity.id
_entity.type
_entity.pdbx_description
1 polymer ?
#
loop_
_entity_poly.entity_id
_entity_poly.type
_entity_poly.pdbx_seq_one_letter_code
_entity_poly.pdbx_strand_id
1 'polypeptide(L)' 'HSCKQPETPAHTNVVGMDLPSHGYTLIYTCQPGFFLAGGTEHRVCRSDNTWTGKVPVCE' A
#
# COMPACT_ATOMS: atom_id res chain seq x y z
N HIS A 1 -1.17 -14.40 9.36
CA HIS A 1 -0.83 -13.09 8.76
C HIS A 1 -2.11 -12.29 8.64
N SER A 2 -2.35 -11.32 9.52
CA SER A 2 -3.60 -10.56 9.57
C SER A 2 -3.29 -9.07 9.64
N CYS A 3 -2.53 -8.55 8.67
CA CYS A 3 -2.39 -7.11 8.54
C CYS A 3 -3.78 -6.50 8.28
N LYS A 4 -4.15 -5.53 9.12
CA LYS A 4 -5.36 -4.75 8.87
C LYS A 4 -5.17 -3.97 7.59
N GLN A 5 -6.23 -3.88 6.79
CA GLN A 5 -6.23 -3.00 5.62
C GLN A 5 -5.90 -1.57 6.09
N PRO A 6 -4.80 -0.98 5.59
CA PRO A 6 -4.40 0.38 5.95
C PRO A 6 -5.39 1.37 5.33
N GLU A 7 -5.51 2.55 5.95
CA GLU A 7 -6.35 3.62 5.43
C GLU A 7 -5.88 4.02 4.02
N THR A 8 -6.82 4.06 3.10
CA THR A 8 -6.57 4.41 1.70
C THR A 8 -6.54 5.93 1.57
N PRO A 9 -5.42 6.52 1.16
CA PRO A 9 -5.33 7.95 0.93
C PRO A 9 -6.24 8.41 -0.22
N ALA A 10 -6.65 9.67 -0.19
CA ALA A 10 -7.41 10.25 -1.30
C ALA A 10 -6.59 10.15 -2.61
N HIS A 11 -7.28 9.99 -3.73
CA HIS A 11 -6.67 9.91 -5.06
C HIS A 11 -5.68 8.76 -5.26
N THR A 12 -5.76 7.70 -4.45
CA THR A 12 -5.02 6.44 -4.67
C THR A 12 -5.93 5.26 -4.99
N ASN A 13 -5.45 4.44 -5.91
CA ASN A 13 -5.91 3.08 -6.16
C ASN A 13 -5.03 2.11 -5.38
N VAL A 14 -5.64 1.08 -4.80
CA VAL A 14 -4.92 0.02 -4.07
C VAL A 14 -5.15 -1.29 -4.77
N VAL A 15 -4.05 -1.89 -5.20
CA VAL A 15 -3.97 -3.22 -5.80
C VAL A 15 -3.33 -4.14 -4.77
N GLY A 16 -4.12 -5.06 -4.22
CA GLY A 16 -3.61 -6.10 -3.33
C GLY A 16 -3.08 -7.30 -4.10
N MET A 17 -1.84 -7.69 -3.81
CA MET A 17 -1.20 -8.92 -4.27
C MET A 17 -0.98 -9.82 -3.06
N ASP A 18 -1.71 -10.94 -2.98
CA ASP A 18 -1.42 -11.99 -2.00
C ASP A 18 -0.32 -12.90 -2.55
N LEU A 19 0.88 -12.85 -1.95
CA LEU A 19 1.96 -13.78 -2.26
C LEU A 19 2.03 -14.84 -1.16
N PRO A 20 1.68 -16.11 -1.45
CA PRO A 20 1.59 -17.16 -0.43
C PRO A 20 2.93 -17.45 0.28
N SER A 21 4.06 -17.01 -0.28
CA SER A 21 5.41 -17.20 0.28
C SER A 21 6.03 -15.97 0.95
N HIS A 22 5.51 -14.75 0.71
CA HIS A 22 6.13 -13.49 1.15
C HIS A 22 5.21 -12.60 2.00
N GLY A 23 3.94 -13.00 2.18
CA GLY A 23 2.92 -12.21 2.85
C GLY A 23 2.17 -11.29 1.86
N TYR A 24 1.06 -10.73 2.33
CA TYR A 24 0.23 -9.83 1.52
C TYR A 24 0.99 -8.54 1.20
N THR A 25 1.04 -8.17 -0.07
CA THR A 25 1.67 -6.93 -0.55
C THR A 25 0.60 -6.01 -1.13
N LEU A 26 0.60 -4.75 -0.74
CA LEU A 26 -0.26 -3.71 -1.29
C LEU A 26 0.57 -2.83 -2.23
N ILE A 27 0.05 -2.62 -3.43
CA ILE A 27 0.59 -1.72 -4.42
C ILE A 27 -0.39 -0.57 -4.56
N TYR A 28 0.05 0.64 -4.24
CA TYR A 28 -0.69 1.86 -4.38
C TYR A 28 -0.29 2.54 -5.67
N THR A 29 -1.29 3.07 -6.36
CA THR A 29 -1.12 3.81 -7.61
C THR A 29 -1.96 5.07 -7.57
N CYS A 30 -1.39 6.21 -7.94
CA CYS A 30 -2.16 7.44 -8.01
C CYS A 30 -3.21 7.36 -9.12
N GLN A 31 -4.34 8.03 -8.92
CA GLN A 31 -5.35 8.20 -9.96
C GLN A 31 -4.76 8.97 -11.16
N PRO A 32 -5.29 8.76 -12.38
CA PRO A 32 -4.83 9.51 -13.55
C PRO A 32 -4.96 11.02 -13.32
N GLY A 33 -3.85 11.74 -13.51
CA GLY A 33 -3.78 13.19 -13.25
C GLY A 33 -3.19 13.57 -11.89
N PHE A 34 -2.99 12.62 -10.99
CA PHE A 34 -2.31 12.81 -9.71
C PHE A 34 -0.93 12.14 -9.72
N PHE A 35 0.02 12.67 -8.96
CA PHE A 35 1.37 12.13 -8.83
C PHE A 35 1.69 11.81 -7.38
N LEU A 36 2.59 10.84 -7.15
CA LEU A 36 3.01 10.46 -5.81
C LEU A 36 3.82 11.61 -5.19
N ALA A 37 3.16 12.44 -4.40
CA ALA A 37 3.77 13.54 -3.66
C ALA A 37 4.55 13.04 -2.43
N GLY A 38 4.21 11.85 -1.91
CA GLY A 38 4.96 11.27 -0.81
C GLY A 38 4.57 9.83 -0.47
N GLY A 39 5.38 9.19 0.36
CA GLY A 39 5.14 7.85 0.87
C GLY A 39 5.78 6.75 0.02
N THR A 40 5.15 5.57 -0.01
CA THR A 40 5.64 4.40 -0.77
C THR A 40 4.49 3.73 -1.52
N GLU A 41 4.72 3.46 -2.80
CA GLU A 41 3.79 2.72 -3.65
C GLU A 41 3.67 1.26 -3.22
N HIS A 42 4.74 0.65 -2.73
CA HIS A 42 4.74 -0.76 -2.34
C HIS A 42 4.82 -0.90 -0.81
N ARG A 43 3.81 -1.56 -0.22
CA ARG A 43 3.77 -1.87 1.20
C ARG A 43 3.62 -3.37 1.39
N VAL A 44 4.54 -3.97 2.13
CA VAL A 44 4.52 -5.41 2.45
C VAL A 44 4.05 -5.60 3.89
N CYS A 45 3.10 -6.50 4.08
CA CYS A 45 2.65 -6.96 5.38
C CYS A 45 3.72 -7.84 6.04
N ARG A 46 4.35 -7.35 7.10
CA ARG A 46 5.29 -8.15 7.90
C ARG A 46 4.53 -9.12 8.80
N SER A 47 5.21 -10.16 9.25
CA SER A 47 4.70 -11.13 10.22
C SER A 47 4.25 -10.47 11.55
N ASP A 48 4.79 -9.29 11.87
CA ASP A 48 4.39 -8.44 13.00
C ASP A 48 3.03 -7.72 12.82
N ASN A 49 2.28 -8.04 11.76
CA ASN A 49 1.01 -7.40 11.39
C ASN A 49 1.14 -5.89 11.11
N THR A 50 2.34 -5.45 10.73
CA THR A 50 2.63 -4.06 10.36
C THR A 50 2.96 -3.95 8.88
N TRP A 51 2.48 -2.87 8.26
CA TRP A 51 2.84 -2.54 6.88
C TRP A 51 4.19 -1.84 6.85
N THR A 52 5.07 -2.32 5.98
CA THR A 52 6.28 -1.59 5.61
C THR A 52 5.93 -0.34 4.80
N GLY A 53 6.82 0.65 4.89
CA GLY A 53 6.65 1.91 4.15
C GLY A 53 5.62 2.85 4.77
N LYS A 54 5.45 4.00 4.12
CA LYS A 54 4.56 5.09 4.52
C LYS A 54 3.30 5.07 3.65
N VAL A 55 2.20 5.60 4.20
CA VAL A 55 0.96 5.81 3.45
C VAL A 55 1.28 6.73 2.26
N PRO A 56 0.95 6.34 1.02
CA PRO A 56 1.21 7.18 -0.14
C PRO A 56 0.32 8.42 -0.13
N VAL A 57 0.79 9.50 -0.71
CA VAL A 57 0.02 10.74 -0.86
C VAL A 57 0.08 11.11 -2.33
N CYS A 58 -1.08 11.26 -2.95
CA CYS A 58 -1.19 11.68 -4.33
C CYS A 58 -1.78 13.09 -4.37
N GLU A 59 -1.10 13.99 -5.07
CA GLU A 59 -1.49 15.40 -5.30
C GLU A 59 -1.63 15.68 -6.80
#